data_AF-A0A1F7X2V6-F1
#
_entry.id   AF-A0A1F7X2V6-F1
#
_cell.length_a   1.000
_cell.length_b   1.000
_cell.length_c   1.000
_cell.angle_alpha   90.00
_cell.angle_beta   90.00
_cell.angle_gamma   90.00
#
_symmetry.space_group_name_H-M   'P 1'
#
loop_
_entity.id
_entity.type
_entity.pdbx_description
1 polymer ?
#
loop_
_entity_poly.entity_id
_entity_poly.type
_entity_poly.pdbx_seq_one_letter_code
_entity_poly.pdbx_strand_id
1 'polypeptide(L)'
;MKRILAIGGAVIKTALDELKQVAQKKMFDVLIHNGGSIFHDFQLATELIPYHSHSLDALMINPDLNKDASELLWQWINENCVLHNFGKSGVLAPEGSVTRICETNGIEVMLFTILGGDFWQLFDDRWVMFAYKTKNDFNKLCCIMNEEEFDFICMGSAVIHPEVFTKALAVAQSKKFRGYVVDFMDMYRPKTRIAKYGKYFKMTHQEFLEKWLLEGDKIFD
;
A
#
# COMPACT_ATOMS: atom_id res chain seq x y z
N MET A 1 -13.60 6.26 14.04
CA MET A 1 -12.77 5.06 14.04
C MET A 1 -11.86 5.17 12.84
N LYS A 2 -10.55 5.04 13.01
CA LYS A 2 -9.58 5.22 11.93
C LYS A 2 -9.56 4.00 11.02
N ARG A 3 -9.34 4.19 9.72
CA ARG A 3 -9.27 3.09 8.75
C ARG A 3 -7.91 3.02 8.09
N ILE A 4 -7.29 1.87 8.27
CA ILE A 4 -5.96 1.56 7.72
C ILE A 4 -6.17 0.53 6.61
N LEU A 5 -5.95 0.94 5.37
CA LEU A 5 -6.06 0.08 4.20
C LEU A 5 -4.67 -0.35 3.73
N ALA A 6 -4.36 -1.64 3.80
CA ALA A 6 -3.10 -2.21 3.35
C ALA A 6 -3.30 -3.01 2.06
N ILE A 7 -2.60 -2.64 0.98
CA ILE A 7 -2.82 -3.22 -0.35
C ILE A 7 -1.56 -3.89 -0.93
N GLY A 8 -1.77 -4.97 -1.69
CA GLY A 8 -0.74 -5.59 -2.53
C GLY A 8 -0.87 -5.19 -4.00
N GLY A 9 0.17 -5.46 -4.81
CA GLY A 9 0.19 -5.12 -6.24
C GLY A 9 -0.98 -5.65 -7.05
N ALA A 10 -1.57 -6.78 -6.67
CA ALA A 10 -2.76 -7.31 -7.31
C ALA A 10 -3.94 -6.33 -7.30
N VAL A 11 -4.14 -5.57 -6.21
CA VAL A 11 -5.24 -4.59 -6.09
C VAL A 11 -5.10 -3.51 -7.15
N ILE A 12 -3.88 -2.98 -7.34
CA ILE A 12 -3.59 -1.97 -8.36
C ILE A 12 -3.84 -2.53 -9.77
N LYS A 13 -3.54 -3.80 -10.02
CA LYS A 13 -3.75 -4.39 -11.35
C LYS A 13 -5.22 -4.71 -11.64
N THR A 14 -5.99 -5.08 -10.63
CA THR A 14 -7.34 -5.64 -10.86
C THR A 14 -8.49 -4.74 -10.41
N ALA A 15 -8.24 -3.67 -9.67
CA ALA A 15 -9.29 -2.83 -9.07
C ALA A 15 -8.85 -1.37 -8.87
N LEU A 16 -8.06 -0.84 -9.81
CA LEU A 16 -7.48 0.51 -9.71
C LEU A 16 -8.55 1.60 -9.64
N ASP A 17 -9.55 1.52 -10.50
CA ASP A 17 -10.56 2.58 -10.64
C ASP A 17 -11.47 2.67 -9.42
N GLU A 18 -11.85 1.53 -8.85
CA GLU A 18 -12.61 1.45 -7.61
C GLU A 18 -11.76 1.95 -6.43
N LEU A 19 -10.49 1.56 -6.36
CA LEU A 19 -9.57 2.04 -5.33
C LEU A 19 -9.41 3.57 -5.38
N LYS A 20 -9.27 4.15 -6.59
CA LYS A 20 -9.24 5.60 -6.79
C LYS A 20 -10.51 6.27 -6.27
N GLN A 21 -11.68 5.71 -6.55
CA GLN A 21 -12.95 6.26 -6.06
C GLN A 21 -13.07 6.21 -4.53
N VAL A 22 -12.66 5.10 -3.90
CA VAL A 22 -12.63 4.96 -2.44
C VAL A 22 -11.68 5.99 -1.80
N ALA A 23 -10.51 6.20 -2.40
CA ALA A 23 -9.55 7.22 -1.96
C ALA A 23 -10.06 8.66 -2.17
N GLN A 24 -10.70 8.94 -3.31
CA GLN A 24 -11.31 10.24 -3.61
C GLN A 24 -12.43 10.59 -2.62
N LYS A 25 -13.21 9.59 -2.19
CA LYS A 25 -14.27 9.74 -1.18
C LYS A 25 -13.74 9.75 0.27
N LYS A 26 -12.42 9.65 0.48
CA LYS A 26 -11.76 9.60 1.80
C LYS A 26 -12.36 8.53 2.73
N MET A 27 -12.61 7.34 2.18
CA MET A 27 -13.21 6.24 2.94
C MET A 27 -12.21 5.54 3.86
N PHE A 28 -10.92 5.87 3.77
CA PHE A 28 -9.87 5.45 4.69
C PHE A 28 -8.90 6.59 4.99
N ASP A 29 -8.14 6.46 6.07
CA ASP A 29 -7.26 7.50 6.62
C ASP A 29 -5.78 7.21 6.36
N VAL A 30 -5.44 5.93 6.19
CA VAL A 30 -4.06 5.48 5.93
C VAL A 30 -4.06 4.45 4.80
N LEU A 31 -3.20 4.66 3.81
CA LEU A 31 -2.86 3.68 2.78
C LEU A 31 -1.49 3.07 3.09
N ILE A 32 -1.41 1.75 3.10
CA ILE A 32 -0.15 1.02 3.23
C ILE A 32 0.10 0.23 1.94
N HIS A 33 1.18 0.60 1.24
CA HIS A 33 1.64 -0.13 0.06
C HIS A 33 2.63 -1.24 0.42
N ASN A 34 2.69 -2.26 -0.43
CA ASN A 34 3.90 -3.05 -0.65
C ASN A 34 4.64 -2.58 -1.93
N GLY A 35 5.87 -3.05 -2.14
CA GLY A 35 6.72 -2.66 -3.27
C GLY A 35 6.02 -2.78 -4.63
N GLY A 36 5.39 -3.93 -4.89
CA GLY A 36 4.65 -4.14 -6.14
C GLY A 36 3.47 -3.18 -6.32
N SER A 37 2.72 -2.87 -5.26
CA SER A 37 1.60 -1.92 -5.36
C SER A 37 2.05 -0.49 -5.64
N ILE A 38 3.05 0.03 -4.92
CA ILE A 38 3.50 1.41 -5.15
C ILE A 38 4.14 1.56 -6.53
N PHE A 39 4.91 0.56 -6.96
CA PHE A 39 5.52 0.58 -8.29
C PHE A 39 4.48 0.54 -9.40
N HIS A 40 3.50 -0.38 -9.35
CA HIS A 40 2.47 -0.43 -10.37
C HIS A 40 1.56 0.80 -10.36
N ASP A 41 1.36 1.43 -9.19
CA ASP A 41 0.62 2.68 -9.09
C ASP A 41 1.33 3.82 -9.84
N PHE A 42 2.66 3.88 -9.72
CA PHE A 42 3.48 4.87 -10.41
C PHE A 42 3.59 4.54 -11.90
N GLN A 43 3.86 3.28 -12.23
CA GLN A 43 3.99 2.79 -13.61
C GLN A 43 2.73 3.08 -14.43
N LEU A 44 1.55 2.76 -13.92
CA LEU A 44 0.28 2.99 -14.63
C LEU A 44 -0.08 4.48 -14.73
N ALA A 45 0.49 5.32 -13.87
CA ALA A 45 0.30 6.76 -13.93
C ALA A 45 1.22 7.44 -14.97
N THR A 46 2.39 6.86 -15.26
CA THR A 46 3.43 7.53 -16.07
C THR A 46 3.75 6.84 -17.39
N GLU A 47 3.49 5.56 -17.52
CA GLU A 47 3.86 4.77 -18.70
C GLU A 47 2.61 4.39 -19.52
N LEU A 48 2.73 4.47 -20.85
CA LEU A 48 1.73 3.93 -21.76
C LEU A 48 2.00 2.44 -21.98
N ILE A 49 1.49 1.61 -21.06
CA ILE A 49 1.59 0.16 -21.16
C ILE A 49 0.27 -0.48 -21.62
N PRO A 50 0.31 -1.45 -22.56
CA PRO A 50 -0.90 -2.10 -23.07
C PRO A 50 -1.59 -3.02 -22.06
N TYR A 51 -0.87 -3.38 -20.99
CA TYR A 51 -1.32 -4.24 -19.90
C TYR A 51 -0.89 -3.64 -18.55
N HIS A 52 -1.12 -4.35 -17.45
CA HIS A 52 -0.80 -3.88 -16.10
C HIS A 52 0.69 -3.91 -15.72
N SER A 53 1.58 -4.38 -16.60
CA SER A 53 3.05 -4.36 -16.47
C SER A 53 3.72 -4.82 -17.76
N HIS A 54 4.99 -4.47 -17.97
CA HIS A 54 5.81 -5.09 -19.04
C HIS A 54 5.94 -6.61 -18.84
N SER A 55 6.01 -7.37 -19.95
CA SER A 55 6.25 -8.81 -19.88
C SER A 55 7.70 -9.11 -19.49
N LEU A 56 7.96 -10.30 -18.96
CA LEU A 56 9.33 -10.73 -18.66
C LEU A 56 10.20 -10.71 -19.93
N ASP A 57 9.68 -11.19 -21.06
CA ASP A 57 10.41 -11.20 -22.33
C ASP A 57 10.82 -9.77 -22.76
N ALA A 58 9.91 -8.80 -22.61
CA ALA A 58 10.22 -7.40 -22.91
C ALA A 58 11.32 -6.86 -21.99
N LEU A 59 11.26 -7.17 -20.69
CA LEU A 59 12.26 -6.75 -19.71
C LEU A 59 13.62 -7.44 -19.90
N MET A 60 13.65 -8.68 -20.40
CA MET A 60 14.88 -9.38 -20.75
C MET A 60 15.56 -8.78 -21.99
N ILE A 61 14.78 -8.17 -22.91
CA ILE A 61 15.29 -7.46 -24.08
C ILE A 61 15.75 -6.05 -23.71
N ASN A 62 14.91 -5.33 -22.96
CA ASN A 62 15.18 -3.98 -22.50
C ASN A 62 14.79 -3.83 -21.02
N PRO A 63 15.75 -3.95 -20.10
CA PRO A 63 15.45 -3.85 -18.67
C PRO A 63 15.15 -2.40 -18.24
N ASP A 64 15.47 -1.40 -19.07
CA ASP A 64 15.20 0.01 -18.79
C ASP A 64 13.72 0.39 -18.96
N LEU A 65 12.86 -0.52 -19.42
CA LEU A 65 11.42 -0.25 -19.59
C LEU A 65 10.70 0.19 -18.30
N ASN A 66 11.22 -0.20 -17.13
CA ASN A 66 10.68 0.20 -15.82
C ASN A 66 11.41 1.40 -15.19
N LYS A 67 12.44 1.95 -15.86
CA LYS A 67 13.39 2.88 -15.23
C LYS A 67 12.71 4.15 -14.74
N ASP A 68 11.81 4.72 -15.53
CA ASP A 68 11.17 5.99 -15.21
C ASP A 68 10.26 5.87 -13.97
N ALA A 69 9.38 4.87 -13.93
CA ALA A 69 8.55 4.60 -12.76
C ALA A 69 9.39 4.31 -11.51
N SER A 70 10.51 3.61 -11.68
CA SER A 70 11.42 3.28 -10.58
C SER A 70 12.15 4.51 -10.03
N GLU A 71 12.66 5.37 -10.90
CA GLU A 71 13.31 6.63 -10.49
C GLU A 71 12.32 7.56 -9.79
N LEU A 72 11.07 7.65 -10.26
CA LEU A 72 10.02 8.41 -9.58
C LEU A 72 9.72 7.86 -8.19
N LEU A 73 9.65 6.53 -8.04
CA LEU A 73 9.46 5.88 -6.75
C LEU A 73 10.61 6.20 -5.80
N TRP A 74 11.86 6.17 -6.27
CA TRP A 74 13.01 6.51 -5.45
C TRP A 74 13.07 7.98 -5.07
N GLN A 75 12.71 8.88 -5.99
CA GLN A 75 12.56 10.30 -5.68
C GLN A 75 11.49 10.51 -4.61
N TRP A 76 10.33 9.87 -4.76
CA TRP A 76 9.26 9.93 -3.78
C TRP A 76 9.69 9.38 -2.42
N ILE A 77 10.38 8.24 -2.37
CA ILE A 77 10.93 7.69 -1.12
C ILE A 77 11.90 8.70 -0.50
N ASN A 78 12.92 9.11 -1.25
CA ASN A 78 13.99 9.99 -0.76
C ASN A 78 13.42 11.28 -0.15
N GLU A 79 12.50 11.93 -0.83
CA GLU A 79 11.94 13.20 -0.37
C GLU A 79 10.98 13.07 0.81
N ASN A 80 10.33 11.90 0.94
CA ASN A 80 9.47 11.57 2.08
C ASN A 80 10.22 10.85 3.22
N CYS A 81 11.53 10.55 3.07
CA CYS A 81 12.40 10.02 4.12
C CYS A 81 12.98 11.10 5.03
N VAL A 82 13.27 12.28 4.46
CA VAL A 82 14.20 13.24 5.06
C VAL A 82 13.52 14.00 6.20
N LEU A 83 13.96 13.70 7.43
CA LEU A 83 13.66 14.40 8.69
C LEU A 83 13.89 15.92 8.66
N HIS A 84 14.50 16.46 7.61
CA HIS A 84 14.90 17.87 7.49
C HIS A 84 14.02 18.74 6.60
N ASN A 85 12.93 18.24 6.03
CA ASN A 85 11.99 19.09 5.28
C ASN A 85 11.02 19.84 6.21
N PHE A 86 11.56 20.58 7.19
CA PHE A 86 10.85 21.67 7.83
C PHE A 86 10.54 22.75 6.77
N GLY A 87 9.41 22.60 6.08
CA GLY A 87 8.86 23.61 5.17
C GLY A 87 9.11 23.42 3.66
N LYS A 88 9.65 22.28 3.20
CA LYS A 88 9.59 21.91 1.77
C LYS A 88 8.53 20.82 1.59
N SER A 89 7.52 21.09 0.75
CA SER A 89 6.62 20.06 0.26
C SER A 89 7.46 19.00 -0.45
N GLY A 90 7.49 17.77 0.06
CA GLY A 90 8.15 16.67 -0.65
C GLY A 90 7.60 16.51 -2.07
N VAL A 91 8.35 15.85 -2.95
CA VAL A 91 7.85 15.43 -4.26
C VAL A 91 6.64 14.54 -4.03
N LEU A 92 5.56 14.98 -4.66
CA LEU A 92 4.29 14.29 -4.64
C LEU A 92 4.33 13.16 -5.67
N ALA A 93 3.56 12.11 -5.42
CA ALA A 93 3.42 11.01 -6.36
C ALA A 93 2.89 11.48 -7.72
N PRO A 94 3.14 10.72 -8.81
CA PRO A 94 2.75 11.12 -10.15
C PRO A 94 1.23 11.34 -10.27
N GLU A 95 0.83 12.34 -11.08
CA GLU A 95 -0.57 12.63 -11.36
C GLU A 95 -1.31 11.42 -11.89
N GLY A 96 -2.53 11.20 -11.41
CA GLY A 96 -3.33 10.04 -11.78
C GLY A 96 -3.02 8.75 -11.00
N SER A 97 -2.00 8.72 -10.14
CA SER A 97 -1.78 7.60 -9.20
C SER A 97 -2.75 7.66 -7.99
N VAL A 98 -3.03 6.51 -7.38
CA VAL A 98 -3.79 6.42 -6.12
C VAL A 98 -3.03 7.12 -4.99
N THR A 99 -1.70 6.99 -4.98
CA THR A 99 -0.84 7.66 -4.01
C THR A 99 -1.02 9.18 -4.06
N ARG A 100 -1.03 9.75 -5.27
CA ARG A 100 -1.24 11.20 -5.47
C ARG A 100 -2.62 11.65 -5.00
N ILE A 101 -3.66 10.85 -5.26
CA ILE A 101 -5.01 11.11 -4.76
C ILE A 101 -5.02 11.13 -3.23
N CYS A 102 -4.36 10.16 -2.59
CA CYS A 102 -4.26 10.08 -1.14
C CYS A 102 -3.56 11.29 -0.54
N GLU A 103 -2.39 11.65 -1.06
CA GLU A 103 -1.62 12.83 -0.61
C GLU A 103 -2.44 14.11 -0.72
N THR A 104 -3.10 14.33 -1.85
CA THR A 104 -3.95 15.51 -2.10
C THR A 104 -5.15 15.56 -1.15
N ASN A 105 -5.64 14.40 -0.74
CA ASN A 105 -6.77 14.27 0.17
C ASN A 105 -6.38 14.26 1.65
N GLY A 106 -5.09 14.37 1.99
CA GLY A 106 -4.61 14.29 3.37
C GLY A 106 -4.73 12.88 3.98
N ILE A 107 -4.73 11.85 3.14
CA ILE A 107 -4.65 10.45 3.54
C ILE A 107 -3.17 10.09 3.64
N GLU A 108 -2.75 9.54 4.78
CA GLU A 108 -1.35 9.18 5.01
C GLU A 108 -0.95 7.98 4.15
N VAL A 109 0.20 8.03 3.49
CA VAL A 109 0.72 6.92 2.67
C VAL A 109 2.00 6.35 3.26
N MET A 110 2.00 5.05 3.54
CA MET A 110 3.10 4.32 4.17
C MET A 110 3.63 3.19 3.28
N LEU A 111 4.91 2.86 3.46
CA LEU A 111 5.59 1.79 2.72
C LEU A 111 6.54 1.00 3.64
N PHE A 112 6.34 -0.31 3.74
CA PHE A 112 7.13 -1.19 4.63
C PHE A 112 7.96 -2.25 3.90
N THR A 113 7.75 -2.42 2.60
CA THR A 113 8.62 -3.24 1.75
C THR A 113 8.71 -2.60 0.38
N ILE A 114 9.91 -2.57 -0.19
CA ILE A 114 10.14 -2.17 -1.58
C ILE A 114 10.49 -3.38 -2.47
N LEU A 115 10.56 -4.60 -1.92
CA LEU A 115 10.77 -5.80 -2.73
C LEU A 115 9.64 -5.95 -3.74
N GLY A 116 10.00 -6.04 -5.03
CA GLY A 116 9.07 -6.01 -6.16
C GLY A 116 8.66 -4.61 -6.63
N GLY A 117 9.24 -3.55 -6.05
CA GLY A 117 9.07 -2.17 -6.48
C GLY A 117 10.02 -1.74 -7.61
N ASP A 118 11.08 -2.51 -7.86
CA ASP A 118 11.99 -2.40 -9.01
C ASP A 118 12.96 -3.62 -8.97
N PHE A 119 13.62 -3.96 -10.08
CA PHE A 119 14.79 -4.87 -10.07
C PHE A 119 16.10 -4.09 -9.86
N TRP A 120 16.17 -2.82 -10.29
CA TRP A 120 17.40 -2.02 -10.26
C TRP A 120 17.82 -1.62 -8.85
N GLN A 121 16.86 -1.48 -7.95
CA GLN A 121 17.11 -1.27 -6.53
C GLN A 121 18.06 -2.29 -5.89
N LEU A 122 18.21 -3.50 -6.44
CA LEU A 122 19.12 -4.50 -5.87
C LEU A 122 20.62 -4.14 -6.04
N PHE A 123 20.94 -3.08 -6.79
CA PHE A 123 22.31 -2.79 -7.23
C PHE A 123 22.89 -1.45 -6.74
N ASP A 124 22.21 -0.73 -5.85
CA ASP A 124 22.71 0.55 -5.32
C ASP A 124 22.45 0.78 -3.82
N ASP A 125 22.99 1.89 -3.28
CA ASP A 125 22.98 2.23 -1.86
C ASP A 125 21.67 2.89 -1.38
N ARG A 126 20.64 3.04 -2.23
CA ARG A 126 19.37 3.72 -1.87
C ARG A 126 18.57 2.97 -0.80
N TRP A 127 18.89 1.72 -0.50
CA TRP A 127 18.30 0.92 0.59
C TRP A 127 18.35 1.61 1.96
N VAL A 128 19.40 2.39 2.21
CA VAL A 128 19.54 3.12 3.47
C VAL A 128 18.37 4.09 3.66
N MET A 129 17.98 4.80 2.59
CA MET A 129 16.85 5.73 2.62
C MET A 129 15.54 4.98 2.88
N PHE A 130 15.32 3.88 2.18
CA PHE A 130 14.13 3.06 2.39
C PHE A 130 14.03 2.52 3.83
N ALA A 131 15.15 2.12 4.45
CA ALA A 131 15.17 1.70 5.85
C ALA A 131 14.74 2.83 6.81
N TYR A 132 15.18 4.08 6.56
CA TYR A 132 14.72 5.24 7.31
C TYR A 132 13.21 5.50 7.12
N LYS A 133 12.71 5.47 5.88
CA LYS A 133 11.26 5.59 5.61
C LYS A 133 10.46 4.55 6.37
N THR A 134 10.85 3.28 6.22
CA THR A 134 10.17 2.15 6.86
C THR A 134 10.11 2.33 8.38
N LYS A 135 11.21 2.77 9.01
CA LYS A 135 11.23 3.04 10.45
C LYS A 135 10.31 4.21 10.83
N ASN A 136 10.32 5.29 10.07
CA ASN A 136 9.46 6.45 10.33
C ASN A 136 7.98 6.09 10.17
N ASP A 137 7.61 5.43 9.07
CA ASP A 137 6.25 4.95 8.82
C ASP A 137 5.81 3.97 9.91
N PHE A 138 6.72 3.11 10.41
CA PHE A 138 6.40 2.15 11.47
C PHE A 138 6.12 2.85 12.80
N ASN A 139 6.92 3.86 13.15
CA ASN A 139 6.68 4.67 14.35
C ASN A 139 5.33 5.39 14.25
N LYS A 140 5.01 6.01 13.10
CA LYS A 140 3.71 6.64 12.87
C LYS A 140 2.55 5.65 13.00
N LEU A 141 2.68 4.47 12.41
CA LEU A 141 1.68 3.41 12.51
C LEU A 141 1.44 2.99 13.97
N CYS A 142 2.52 2.83 14.75
CA CYS A 142 2.42 2.52 16.18
C CYS A 142 1.70 3.63 16.96
N CYS A 143 1.99 4.91 16.69
CA CYS A 143 1.27 6.03 17.30
C CYS A 143 -0.22 5.98 16.99
N ILE A 144 -0.58 5.82 15.71
CA ILE A 144 -1.98 5.72 15.27
C ILE A 144 -2.70 4.57 16.00
N MET A 145 -2.08 3.40 16.06
CA MET A 145 -2.68 2.22 16.69
C MET A 145 -2.80 2.33 18.21
N ASN A 146 -1.91 3.06 18.86
CA ASN A 146 -1.91 3.27 20.31
C ASN A 146 -2.98 4.27 20.75
N GLU A 147 -3.23 5.31 19.95
CA GLU A 147 -4.08 6.45 20.33
C GLU A 147 -5.55 6.27 19.93
N GLU A 148 -5.81 5.55 18.84
CA GLU A 148 -7.14 5.50 18.22
C GLU A 148 -7.69 4.08 18.15
N GLU A 149 -9.02 3.95 18.21
CA GLU A 149 -9.68 2.71 17.78
C GLU A 149 -9.71 2.68 16.25
N PHE A 150 -9.34 1.52 15.67
CA PHE A 150 -9.14 1.42 14.23
C PHE A 150 -9.59 0.10 13.59
N ASP A 151 -9.89 0.20 12.29
CA ASP A 151 -10.08 -0.93 11.39
C ASP A 151 -8.82 -1.13 10.56
N PHE A 152 -8.30 -2.35 10.55
CA PHE A 152 -7.19 -2.75 9.68
C PHE A 152 -7.70 -3.64 8.55
N ILE A 153 -7.71 -3.12 7.33
CA ILE A 153 -8.25 -3.77 6.13
C ILE A 153 -7.07 -4.20 5.25
N CYS A 154 -6.83 -5.51 5.18
CA CYS A 154 -5.73 -6.10 4.41
C CYS A 154 -6.25 -6.67 3.09
N MET A 155 -5.88 -6.05 1.96
CA MET A 155 -6.19 -6.44 0.59
C MET A 155 -4.91 -6.89 -0.14
N GLY A 156 -4.41 -8.09 0.18
CA GLY A 156 -3.18 -8.65 -0.41
C GLY A 156 -1.92 -8.53 0.45
N SER A 157 -0.78 -8.92 -0.12
CA SER A 157 0.51 -9.08 0.59
C SER A 157 0.39 -10.00 1.81
N ALA A 158 -0.07 -11.24 1.58
CA ALA A 158 -0.52 -12.21 2.59
C ALA A 158 0.45 -12.48 3.75
N VAL A 159 1.72 -12.09 3.62
CA VAL A 159 2.75 -12.23 4.64
C VAL A 159 3.20 -10.88 5.19
N ILE A 160 3.62 -9.94 4.32
CA ILE A 160 4.27 -8.69 4.78
C ILE A 160 3.30 -7.80 5.58
N HIS A 161 2.10 -7.53 5.06
CA HIS A 161 1.17 -6.61 5.74
C HIS A 161 0.69 -7.16 7.08
N PRO A 162 0.29 -8.44 7.19
CA PRO A 162 -0.03 -9.04 8.49
C PRO A 162 1.14 -9.05 9.48
N GLU A 163 2.37 -9.26 9.02
CA GLU A 163 3.57 -9.29 9.87
C GLU A 163 3.90 -7.89 10.42
N VAL A 164 3.88 -6.87 9.56
CA VAL A 164 4.03 -5.46 9.98
C VAL A 164 2.93 -5.09 10.97
N PHE A 165 1.68 -5.43 10.65
CA PHE A 165 0.53 -5.18 11.53
C PHE A 165 0.72 -5.81 12.92
N THR A 166 1.09 -7.09 12.99
CA THR A 166 1.26 -7.81 14.26
C THR A 166 2.37 -7.18 15.10
N LYS A 167 3.48 -6.77 14.48
CA LYS A 167 4.59 -6.07 15.16
C LYS A 167 4.18 -4.69 15.66
N ALA A 168 3.50 -3.91 14.83
CA ALA A 168 3.02 -2.58 15.21
C ALA A 168 2.01 -2.68 16.36
N LEU A 169 1.09 -3.64 16.29
CA LEU A 169 0.11 -3.91 17.34
C LEU A 169 0.79 -4.31 18.67
N ALA A 170 1.83 -5.15 18.61
CA ALA A 170 2.59 -5.56 19.79
C ALA A 170 3.30 -4.38 20.46
N VAL A 171 3.85 -3.45 19.67
CA VAL A 171 4.50 -2.22 20.18
C VAL A 171 3.46 -1.25 20.73
N ALA A 172 2.36 -1.02 19.99
CA ALA A 172 1.28 -0.12 20.39
C ALA A 172 0.45 -0.65 21.57
N GLN A 173 0.51 -1.96 21.85
CA GLN A 173 -0.29 -2.64 22.89
C GLN A 173 -1.80 -2.37 22.80
N SER A 174 -2.29 -2.05 21.58
CA SER A 174 -3.69 -1.70 21.38
C SER A 174 -4.60 -2.89 21.56
N LYS A 175 -5.75 -2.66 22.22
CA LYS A 175 -6.79 -3.67 22.46
C LYS A 175 -8.09 -3.39 21.72
N LYS A 176 -8.17 -2.27 21.00
CA LYS A 176 -9.39 -1.78 20.35
C LYS A 176 -9.17 -1.69 18.85
N PHE A 177 -9.28 -2.83 18.18
CA PHE A 177 -9.16 -2.89 16.74
C PHE A 177 -10.04 -3.98 16.13
N ARG A 178 -10.41 -3.80 14.86
CA ARG A 178 -11.03 -4.83 14.03
C ARG A 178 -10.13 -5.13 12.85
N GLY A 179 -9.90 -6.42 12.60
CA GLY A 179 -9.18 -6.88 11.42
C GLY A 179 -10.16 -7.24 10.31
N TYR A 180 -9.84 -6.89 9.08
CA TYR A 180 -10.56 -7.29 7.88
C TYR A 180 -9.56 -7.80 6.87
N VAL A 181 -9.85 -8.95 6.28
CA VAL A 181 -8.99 -9.52 5.24
C VAL A 181 -9.86 -9.77 4.02
N VAL A 182 -9.45 -9.15 2.91
CA VAL A 182 -10.02 -9.34 1.58
C VAL A 182 -8.96 -10.08 0.79
N ASP A 183 -9.24 -11.34 0.47
CA ASP A 183 -8.26 -12.20 -0.18
C ASP A 183 -8.91 -12.91 -1.36
N PHE A 184 -8.12 -13.05 -2.41
CA PHE A 184 -8.55 -13.59 -3.68
C PHE A 184 -8.59 -15.11 -3.58
N MET A 185 -9.76 -15.65 -3.25
CA MET A 185 -10.08 -17.09 -3.39
C MET A 185 -9.05 -18.04 -2.74
N ASP A 186 -8.62 -17.75 -1.50
CA ASP A 186 -7.72 -18.59 -0.69
C ASP A 186 -6.32 -18.87 -1.31
N MET A 187 -5.87 -18.10 -2.33
CA MET A 187 -4.68 -18.43 -3.13
C MET A 187 -3.33 -18.42 -2.38
N TYR A 188 -3.21 -17.75 -1.22
CA TYR A 188 -1.90 -17.46 -0.62
C TYR A 188 -1.74 -17.80 0.87
N ARG A 189 -2.64 -18.58 1.50
CA ARG A 189 -2.56 -18.81 2.95
C ARG A 189 -2.08 -20.19 3.43
N PRO A 190 -1.24 -20.21 4.50
CA PRO A 190 -1.08 -21.37 5.36
C PRO A 190 -2.42 -21.80 5.96
N LYS A 191 -2.65 -23.11 6.09
CA LYS A 191 -3.91 -23.69 6.62
C LYS A 191 -4.24 -23.26 8.06
N THR A 192 -3.28 -22.69 8.79
CA THR A 192 -3.39 -22.26 10.19
C THR A 192 -3.29 -20.74 10.28
N ARG A 193 -4.29 -20.12 10.93
CA ARG A 193 -4.39 -18.66 11.09
C ARG A 193 -3.40 -18.17 12.15
N ILE A 194 -2.60 -17.14 11.83
CA ILE A 194 -1.74 -16.47 12.81
C ILE A 194 -2.58 -15.55 13.73
N ALA A 195 -3.61 -14.91 13.19
CA ALA A 195 -4.58 -14.11 13.96
C ALA A 195 -6.00 -14.70 13.79
N LYS A 196 -6.69 -14.98 14.90
CA LYS A 196 -8.13 -15.36 14.91
C LYS A 196 -9.07 -14.15 14.85
N TYR A 197 -8.51 -12.95 14.69
CA TYR A 197 -9.23 -11.68 14.78
C TYR A 197 -9.67 -11.22 13.39
N GLY A 198 -10.97 -10.92 13.24
CA GLY A 198 -11.50 -10.23 12.07
C GLY A 198 -12.46 -11.00 11.15
N LYS A 199 -13.11 -10.26 10.24
CA LYS A 199 -14.01 -10.79 9.19
C LYS A 199 -13.22 -11.03 7.91
N TYR A 200 -13.55 -12.13 7.23
CA TYR A 200 -12.94 -12.51 5.96
C TYR A 200 -13.94 -12.33 4.83
N PHE A 201 -13.53 -11.63 3.79
CA PHE A 201 -14.34 -11.41 2.60
C PHE A 201 -13.87 -12.35 1.50
N LYS A 202 -14.71 -13.35 1.19
CA LYS A 202 -14.52 -14.27 0.06
C LYS A 202 -15.06 -13.65 -1.23
N MET A 203 -14.32 -12.70 -1.77
CA MET A 203 -14.68 -11.99 -3.00
C MET A 203 -13.40 -11.42 -3.62
N THR A 204 -13.50 -10.97 -4.87
CA THR A 204 -12.44 -10.24 -5.54
C THR A 204 -12.21 -8.88 -4.88
N HIS A 205 -11.03 -8.28 -5.11
CA HIS A 205 -10.76 -6.92 -4.63
C HIS A 205 -11.73 -5.89 -5.23
N GLN A 206 -12.10 -6.06 -6.51
CA GLN A 206 -13.04 -5.20 -7.20
C GLN A 206 -14.42 -5.26 -6.53
N GLU A 207 -15.00 -6.47 -6.39
CA GLU A 207 -16.31 -6.65 -5.74
C GLU A 207 -16.34 -6.07 -4.33
N PHE A 208 -15.24 -6.22 -3.57
CA PHE A 208 -15.14 -5.63 -2.24
C PHE A 208 -15.19 -4.10 -2.28
N LEU A 209 -14.40 -3.47 -3.15
CA LEU A 209 -14.36 -2.01 -3.26
C LEU A 209 -15.67 -1.43 -3.80
N GLU A 210 -16.31 -2.10 -4.78
CA GLU A 210 -17.64 -1.74 -5.28
C GLU A 210 -18.69 -1.77 -4.17
N LYS A 211 -18.71 -2.86 -3.38
CA LYS A 211 -19.60 -2.95 -2.22
C LYS A 211 -19.29 -1.90 -1.18
N TRP A 212 -18.02 -1.62 -0.91
CA TRP A 212 -17.65 -0.58 0.04
C TRP A 212 -18.15 0.79 -0.45
N LEU A 213 -17.99 1.11 -1.73
CA LEU A 213 -18.51 2.33 -2.35
C LEU A 213 -20.04 2.46 -2.24
N LEU A 214 -20.76 1.35 -2.36
CA LEU A 214 -22.23 1.32 -2.33
C LEU A 214 -22.80 1.32 -0.90
N GLU A 215 -22.24 0.50 -0.02
CA GLU A 215 -22.77 0.21 1.30
C GLU A 215 -22.14 1.08 2.40
N GLY A 216 -21.00 1.71 2.11
CA GLY A 216 -20.20 2.45 3.08
C GLY A 216 -19.75 1.53 4.21
N ASP A 217 -19.87 2.01 5.44
CA ASP A 217 -19.38 1.31 6.63
C ASP A 217 -20.14 0.01 6.94
N LYS A 218 -21.34 -0.17 6.37
CA LYS A 218 -22.19 -1.35 6.59
C LYS A 218 -21.54 -2.66 6.13
N ILE A 219 -20.58 -2.60 5.20
CA ILE A 219 -19.85 -3.79 4.75
C ILE A 219 -19.07 -4.47 5.90
N PHE A 220 -18.70 -3.68 6.92
CA PHE A 220 -17.87 -4.10 8.05
C PHE A 220 -18.66 -4.64 9.25
N ASP A 221 -19.99 -4.49 9.22
CA ASP A 221 -20.93 -5.08 10.19
C ASP A 221 -21.12 -6.58 9.94
#